data_AF-A0A7S0V0B3-F1
#
_entry.id   AF-A0A7S0V0B3-F1
#
_cell.length_a   1.000
_cell.length_b   1.000
_cell.length_c   1.000
_cell.angle_alpha   90.00
_cell.angle_beta   90.00
_cell.angle_gamma   90.00
#
_symmetry.space_group_name_H-M   'P 1'
#
loop_
_entity.id
_entity.type
_entity.pdbx_description
1 polymer ?
#
loop_
_entity_poly.entity_id
_entity_poly.type
_entity_poly.pdbx_seq_one_letter_code
_entity_poly.pdbx_strand_id
1 'polypeptide(L)'
;DDDDDDDDDDDDDDNNDDDGEKKEGKGAQGRLEGGGGTRAKRKSRKREKARILKERRQVLRAAKKAARLEQREKARLEAREKAREAQERRAREKNETPSVDLTVLPIFIEGALPDYLVNADVYDMSMQKKWLSGDRFRMYFGGRLGAKVGGSWYKGTVVGVDSE
;
A
#
# COMPACT_ATOMS: atom_id res chain seq x y z
N ASP A 1 -17.66 -3.18 6.92
CA ASP A 1 -17.91 -4.06 5.77
C ASP A 1 -16.94 -5.21 5.92
N ASP A 2 -17.33 -6.09 6.84
CA ASP A 2 -16.70 -7.35 7.15
C ASP A 2 -17.30 -8.36 6.17
N ASP A 3 -16.54 -8.73 5.15
CA ASP A 3 -16.88 -9.83 4.27
C ASP A 3 -16.24 -11.10 4.82
N ASP A 4 -16.98 -11.73 5.74
CA ASP A 4 -16.88 -13.14 6.08
C ASP A 4 -17.37 -13.96 4.87
N ASP A 5 -16.46 -14.29 3.95
CA ASP A 5 -16.70 -15.34 2.96
C ASP A 5 -16.32 -16.69 3.60
N ASP A 6 -17.29 -17.24 4.32
CA ASP A 6 -17.52 -18.68 4.39
C ASP A 6 -17.78 -19.19 2.97
N ASP A 7 -16.88 -20.01 2.45
CA ASP A 7 -17.22 -20.96 1.39
C ASP A 7 -16.73 -22.34 1.81
N ASP A 8 -17.73 -23.03 2.33
CA ASP A 8 -17.92 -24.46 2.53
C ASP A 8 -17.42 -25.34 1.37
N ASP A 9 -17.24 -26.62 1.75
CA ASP A 9 -17.47 -27.81 0.94
C ASP A 9 -16.53 -28.09 -0.25
N ASP A 10 -15.64 -29.05 -0.01
CA ASP A 10 -15.57 -30.25 -0.85
C ASP A 10 -14.95 -31.38 -0.01
N ASP A 11 -15.72 -31.81 1.00
CA ASP A 11 -15.71 -33.20 1.47
C ASP A 11 -16.27 -34.08 0.33
N ASP A 12 -15.43 -34.34 -0.67
CA ASP A 12 -15.75 -35.35 -1.69
C ASP A 12 -15.35 -36.72 -1.13
N ASP A 13 -16.37 -37.28 -0.50
CA ASP A 13 -16.55 -38.61 0.06
C ASP A 13 -15.81 -39.73 -0.69
N ASP A 14 -15.29 -40.62 0.15
CA ASP A 14 -15.06 -42.01 -0.19
C ASP A 14 -16.28 -42.63 -0.89
N ASN A 15 -16.13 -43.00 -2.16
CA ASN A 15 -16.93 -44.08 -2.74
C ASN A 15 -16.06 -45.02 -3.56
N ASN A 16 -15.52 -45.99 -2.84
CA ASN A 16 -15.16 -47.29 -3.36
C ASN A 16 -16.33 -48.23 -3.07
N ASP A 17 -17.08 -48.63 -4.10
CA ASP A 17 -17.56 -50.00 -4.36
C ASP A 17 -18.72 -49.98 -5.38
N ASP A 18 -18.50 -50.55 -6.58
CA ASP A 18 -19.57 -51.21 -7.32
C ASP A 18 -19.03 -52.36 -8.19
N ASP A 19 -19.41 -53.56 -7.78
CA ASP A 19 -19.16 -54.85 -8.41
C ASP A 19 -20.12 -55.06 -9.58
N GLY A 20 -19.68 -54.71 -10.80
CA GLY A 20 -20.41 -54.99 -12.02
C GLY A 20 -19.94 -56.26 -12.74
N GLU A 21 -20.34 -57.44 -12.29
CA GLU A 21 -20.33 -58.67 -13.11
C GLU A 21 -21.22 -58.47 -14.36
N LYS A 22 -20.63 -58.54 -15.56
CA LYS A 22 -21.36 -58.94 -16.78
C LYS A 22 -20.55 -59.98 -17.55
N LYS A 23 -21.08 -61.21 -17.53
CA LYS A 23 -20.66 -62.31 -18.39
C LYS A 23 -21.27 -62.16 -19.79
N GLU A 24 -20.61 -62.89 -20.70
CA GLU A 24 -21.07 -63.39 -22.01
C GLU A 24 -20.69 -62.57 -23.25
N GLY A 25 -19.86 -63.22 -24.07
CA GLY A 25 -19.38 -62.76 -25.38
C GLY A 25 -18.30 -63.70 -25.88
N LYS A 26 -18.70 -64.89 -26.34
CA LYS A 26 -17.84 -65.95 -26.89
C LYS A 26 -17.11 -65.46 -28.16
N GLY A 27 -15.82 -65.77 -28.27
CA GLY A 27 -15.04 -65.60 -29.50
C GLY A 27 -13.60 -66.11 -29.33
N ALA A 28 -13.36 -67.37 -29.68
CA ALA A 28 -12.04 -67.98 -29.88
C ALA A 28 -11.25 -67.16 -30.94
N GLN A 29 -9.93 -67.14 -31.06
CA GLN A 29 -8.92 -68.20 -31.00
C GLN A 29 -7.55 -67.51 -31.28
N GLY A 30 -6.45 -67.94 -30.65
CA GLY A 30 -5.09 -67.45 -30.96
C GLY A 30 -4.21 -67.37 -29.71
N ARG A 31 -3.70 -68.48 -29.19
CA ARG A 31 -2.48 -69.19 -29.62
C ARG A 31 -1.19 -68.49 -29.16
N LEU A 32 -0.57 -69.16 -28.19
CA LEU A 32 0.85 -69.25 -27.81
C LEU A 32 1.49 -68.21 -26.86
N GLU A 33 1.92 -68.79 -25.74
CA GLU A 33 3.25 -68.68 -25.14
C GLU A 33 3.66 -67.35 -24.49
N GLY A 34 3.81 -67.41 -23.17
CA GLY A 34 4.60 -66.41 -22.45
C GLY A 34 4.21 -66.21 -21.00
N GLY A 35 4.72 -67.05 -20.10
CA GLY A 35 4.99 -66.66 -18.71
C GLY A 35 3.85 -66.83 -17.71
N GLY A 36 3.78 -68.04 -17.13
CA GLY A 36 3.08 -68.32 -15.87
C GLY A 36 3.71 -67.61 -14.66
N GLY A 37 3.74 -66.28 -14.68
CA GLY A 37 3.99 -65.46 -13.49
C GLY A 37 2.68 -65.31 -12.73
N THR A 38 2.46 -66.21 -11.76
CA THR A 38 1.34 -66.25 -10.80
C THR A 38 0.50 -64.96 -10.73
N ARG A 39 -0.80 -65.06 -11.03
CA ARG A 39 -1.81 -63.97 -10.98
C ARG A 39 -1.74 -63.11 -9.69
N ALA A 40 -1.25 -63.70 -8.60
CA ALA A 40 -0.93 -63.03 -7.33
C ALA A 40 0.20 -61.98 -7.43
N LYS A 41 1.31 -62.27 -8.12
CA LYS A 41 2.45 -61.33 -8.30
C LYS A 41 2.05 -60.10 -9.13
N ARG A 42 1.18 -60.28 -10.12
CA ARG A 42 0.63 -59.19 -10.96
C ARG A 42 -0.30 -58.25 -10.17
N LYS A 43 -1.14 -58.79 -9.28
CA LYS A 43 -2.02 -58.00 -8.39
C LYS A 43 -1.22 -57.24 -7.33
N SER A 44 -0.17 -57.84 -6.77
CA SER A 44 0.72 -57.20 -5.78
C SER A 44 1.43 -55.97 -6.36
N ARG A 45 2.06 -56.10 -7.54
CA ARG A 45 2.72 -54.98 -8.24
C ARG A 45 1.76 -53.85 -8.62
N LYS A 46 0.48 -54.15 -8.89
CA LYS A 46 -0.55 -53.14 -9.20
C LYS A 46 -0.90 -52.29 -7.96
N ARG A 47 -1.03 -52.92 -6.78
CA ARG A 47 -1.30 -52.23 -5.51
C ARG A 47 -0.12 -51.37 -5.07
N GLU A 48 1.11 -51.86 -5.24
CA GLU A 48 2.32 -51.11 -4.92
C GLU A 48 2.47 -49.86 -5.79
N LYS A 49 2.25 -49.97 -7.11
CA LYS A 49 2.24 -48.81 -8.01
C LYS A 49 1.15 -47.80 -7.65
N ALA A 50 -0.04 -48.26 -7.25
CA ALA A 50 -1.12 -47.39 -6.80
C ALA A 50 -0.76 -46.63 -5.51
N ARG A 51 -0.07 -47.29 -4.56
CA ARG A 51 0.40 -46.64 -3.32
C ARG A 51 1.43 -45.55 -3.62
N ILE A 52 2.43 -45.86 -4.46
CA ILE A 52 3.46 -44.90 -4.88
C ILE A 52 2.83 -43.70 -5.60
N LEU A 53 1.83 -43.93 -6.44
CA LEU A 53 1.13 -42.85 -7.14
C LEU A 53 0.30 -41.98 -6.19
N LYS A 54 -0.36 -42.59 -5.19
CA LYS A 54 -1.11 -41.88 -4.14
C LYS A 54 -0.18 -41.02 -3.28
N GLU A 55 0.95 -41.56 -2.85
CA GLU A 55 1.99 -40.83 -2.12
C GLU A 55 2.53 -39.64 -2.93
N ARG A 56 2.87 -39.86 -4.22
CA ARG A 56 3.31 -38.76 -5.10
C ARG A 56 2.26 -37.67 -5.26
N ARG A 57 0.98 -38.03 -5.36
CA ARG A 57 -0.12 -37.06 -5.46
C ARG A 57 -0.29 -36.25 -4.17
N GLN A 58 -0.14 -36.89 -3.01
CA GLN A 58 -0.17 -36.21 -1.72
C GLN A 58 1.00 -35.22 -1.56
N VAL A 59 2.21 -35.62 -1.94
CA VAL A 59 3.38 -34.73 -1.91
C VAL A 59 3.20 -33.52 -2.84
N LEU A 60 2.69 -33.73 -4.05
CA LEU A 60 2.42 -32.63 -4.99
C LEU A 60 1.33 -31.67 -4.47
N ARG A 61 0.28 -32.19 -3.82
CA ARG A 61 -0.76 -31.37 -3.19
C ARG A 61 -0.19 -30.56 -2.02
N ALA A 62 0.63 -31.17 -1.16
CA ALA A 62 1.29 -30.50 -0.06
C ALA A 62 2.25 -29.40 -0.55
N ALA A 63 3.07 -29.69 -1.57
CA ALA A 63 3.97 -28.71 -2.18
C ALA A 63 3.21 -27.53 -2.79
N LYS A 64 2.08 -27.78 -3.48
CA LYS A 64 1.24 -26.72 -4.03
C LYS A 64 0.60 -25.85 -2.94
N LYS A 65 0.16 -26.47 -1.83
CA LYS A 65 -0.38 -25.74 -0.67
C LYS A 65 0.68 -24.89 0.02
N ALA A 66 1.89 -25.41 0.18
CA ALA A 66 3.04 -24.67 0.74
C ALA A 66 3.42 -23.47 -0.13
N ALA A 67 3.52 -23.64 -1.45
CA ALA A 67 3.82 -22.54 -2.38
C ALA A 67 2.75 -21.44 -2.34
N ARG A 68 1.46 -21.80 -2.22
CA ARG A 68 0.36 -20.83 -2.09
C ARG A 68 0.45 -20.04 -0.78
N LEU A 69 0.82 -20.70 0.32
CA LEU A 69 1.03 -20.04 1.62
C LEU A 69 2.22 -19.07 1.57
N GLU A 70 3.32 -19.48 0.95
CA GLU A 70 4.50 -18.62 0.78
C GLU A 70 4.19 -17.38 -0.07
N GLN A 71 3.42 -17.54 -1.15
CA GLN A 71 2.95 -16.42 -1.96
C GLN A 71 2.04 -15.47 -1.17
N ARG A 72 1.16 -16.00 -0.30
CA ARG A 72 0.27 -15.21 0.54
C ARG A 72 1.05 -14.43 1.61
N GLU A 73 2.04 -15.06 2.24
CA GLU A 73 2.97 -14.41 3.18
C GLU A 73 3.74 -13.26 2.50
N LYS A 74 4.28 -13.52 1.31
CA LYS A 74 5.00 -12.51 0.53
C LYS A 74 4.11 -11.33 0.16
N ALA A 75 2.90 -11.58 -0.34
CA ALA A 75 1.94 -10.54 -0.68
C ALA A 75 1.52 -9.71 0.55
N ARG A 76 1.40 -10.35 1.73
CA ARG A 76 1.07 -9.66 2.98
C ARG A 76 2.20 -8.72 3.43
N LEU A 77 3.46 -9.14 3.29
CA LEU A 77 4.62 -8.30 3.61
C LEU A 77 4.72 -7.10 2.66
N GLU A 78 4.54 -7.33 1.36
CA GLU A 78 4.54 -6.27 0.34
C GLU A 78 3.41 -5.26 0.56
N ALA A 79 2.20 -5.72 0.89
CA ALA A 79 1.08 -4.84 1.22
C ALA A 79 1.35 -3.98 2.47
N ARG A 80 2.01 -4.55 3.48
CA ARG A 80 2.38 -3.83 4.71
C ARG A 80 3.43 -2.75 4.44
N GLU A 81 4.41 -3.03 3.59
CA GLU A 81 5.43 -2.05 3.19
C GLU A 81 4.80 -0.91 2.38
N LYS A 82 3.96 -1.24 1.40
CA LYS A 82 3.22 -0.25 0.60
C LYS A 82 2.30 0.64 1.44
N ALA A 83 1.67 0.08 2.48
CA ALA A 83 0.85 0.85 3.41
C ALA A 83 1.68 1.84 4.24
N ARG A 84 2.90 1.44 4.65
CA ARG A 84 3.84 2.32 5.36
C ARG A 84 4.31 3.47 4.48
N GLU A 85 4.68 3.18 3.23
CA GLU A 85 5.10 4.19 2.26
C GLU A 85 3.96 5.19 1.96
N ALA A 86 2.73 4.70 1.79
CA ALA A 86 1.56 5.55 1.58
C ALA A 86 1.26 6.47 2.78
N GLN A 87 1.47 5.98 4.01
CA GLN A 87 1.36 6.82 5.21
C GLN A 87 2.44 7.91 5.24
N GLU A 88 3.68 7.58 4.89
CA GLU A 88 4.77 8.56 4.84
C GLU A 88 4.51 9.64 3.78
N ARG A 89 4.02 9.25 2.60
CA ARG A 89 3.64 10.20 1.54
C ARG A 89 2.51 11.14 1.99
N ARG A 90 1.47 10.61 2.64
CA ARG A 90 0.38 11.43 3.21
C ARG A 90 0.87 12.37 4.31
N ALA A 91 1.88 11.98 5.08
CA ALA A 91 2.49 12.85 6.09
C ALA A 91 3.29 14.00 5.45
N ARG A 92 3.97 13.75 4.32
CA ARG A 92 4.66 14.80 3.56
C ARG A 92 3.68 15.78 2.91
N GLU A 93 2.62 15.28 2.28
CA GLU A 93 1.61 16.12 1.63
C GLU A 93 0.86 17.03 2.64
N LYS A 94 0.71 16.60 3.90
CA LYS A 94 0.15 17.45 4.98
C LYS A 94 1.03 18.65 5.35
N ASN A 95 2.30 18.66 4.96
CA ASN A 95 3.21 19.77 5.24
C ASN A 95 3.37 20.74 4.05
N GLU A 96 2.68 20.50 2.92
CA GLU A 96 2.90 21.24 1.65
C GLU A 96 1.68 22.03 1.15
N THR A 97 0.77 22.46 2.03
CA THR A 97 -0.19 23.52 1.65
C THR A 97 0.29 24.86 2.20
N PRO A 98 0.90 25.75 1.39
CA PRO A 98 0.83 27.17 1.67
C PRO A 98 -0.64 27.56 1.44
N SER A 99 -1.44 27.57 2.50
CA SER A 99 -2.67 28.36 2.50
C SER A 99 -2.23 29.77 2.13
N VAL A 100 -2.79 30.30 1.04
CA VAL A 100 -2.61 31.70 0.67
C VAL A 100 -3.47 32.52 1.63
N ASP A 101 -3.11 32.47 2.91
CA ASP A 101 -3.61 33.37 3.92
C ASP A 101 -3.01 34.72 3.59
N LEU A 102 -3.89 35.68 3.30
CA LEU A 102 -3.57 37.10 3.20
C LEU A 102 -2.67 37.46 4.39
N THR A 103 -1.36 37.48 4.15
CA THR A 103 -0.36 37.63 5.20
C THR A 103 -0.34 39.10 5.59
N VAL A 104 -1.27 39.47 6.46
CA VAL A 104 -1.11 40.65 7.29
C VAL A 104 -0.02 40.26 8.28
N LEU A 105 1.25 40.51 7.95
CA LEU A 105 2.34 40.37 8.92
C LEU A 105 2.09 41.43 10.00
N PRO A 106 1.73 41.04 11.25
CA PRO A 106 1.87 41.95 12.35
C PRO A 106 3.37 42.11 12.55
N ILE A 107 3.95 43.20 12.06
CA ILE A 107 5.28 43.60 12.50
C ILE A 107 5.12 43.93 13.97
N PHE A 108 5.35 42.93 14.83
CA PHE A 108 5.35 43.12 16.26
C PHE A 108 6.63 43.88 16.57
N ILE A 109 6.51 45.20 16.66
CA ILE A 109 7.59 46.07 17.12
C ILE A 109 7.75 45.78 18.61
N GLU A 110 8.59 44.81 18.94
CA GLU A 110 9.10 44.66 20.30
C GLU A 110 9.75 46.00 20.69
N GLY A 111 9.25 46.61 21.76
CA GLY A 111 9.62 47.98 22.16
C GLY A 111 11.08 48.17 22.60
N ALA A 112 11.99 47.24 22.32
CA ALA A 112 13.38 47.23 22.75
C ALA A 112 14.41 47.24 21.61
N LEU A 113 14.03 46.92 20.37
CA LEU A 113 14.95 47.01 19.23
C LEU A 113 14.69 48.29 18.42
N PRO A 114 15.72 49.11 18.16
CA PRO A 114 15.61 50.23 17.24
C PRO A 114 15.11 49.78 15.86
N ASP A 115 14.35 50.63 15.16
CA ASP A 115 13.69 50.31 13.88
C ASP A 115 14.63 49.78 12.77
N TYR A 116 15.95 49.97 12.92
CA TYR A 116 16.97 49.46 12.00
C TYR A 116 17.41 48.02 12.30
N LEU A 117 16.96 47.42 13.40
CA LEU A 117 17.23 46.02 13.75
C LEU A 117 15.98 45.19 13.56
N VAL A 118 16.04 44.32 12.55
CA VAL A 118 14.98 43.37 12.20
C VAL A 118 15.50 41.97 12.52
N ASN A 119 14.64 41.12 13.08
CA ASN A 119 15.00 39.71 13.32
C ASN A 119 15.26 39.01 11.96
N ALA A 120 16.29 38.15 11.90
CA ALA A 120 16.73 37.50 10.68
C ALA A 120 15.59 36.71 10.00
N ASP A 121 14.80 35.98 10.78
CA ASP A 121 13.67 35.21 10.25
C ASP A 121 12.62 36.10 9.58
N VAL A 122 12.35 37.28 10.16
CA VAL A 122 11.39 38.25 9.61
C VAL A 122 11.93 38.87 8.33
N TYR A 123 13.22 39.16 8.29
CA TYR A 123 13.90 39.65 7.11
C TYR A 123 13.82 38.64 5.96
N ASP A 124 14.17 37.38 6.23
CA ASP A 124 14.15 36.31 5.23
C ASP A 124 12.74 36.09 4.65
N MET A 125 11.72 36.06 5.50
CA MET A 125 10.32 35.96 5.06
C MET A 125 9.90 37.18 4.21
N SER A 126 10.36 38.38 4.57
CA SER A 126 10.05 39.60 3.81
C SER A 126 10.73 39.64 2.43
N MET A 127 11.91 39.05 2.30
CA MET A 127 12.69 38.99 1.07
C MET A 127 12.18 37.94 0.07
N GLN A 128 11.44 36.93 0.52
CA GLN A 128 10.81 35.96 -0.39
C GLN A 128 9.75 36.60 -1.29
N LYS A 129 9.14 37.70 -0.84
CA LYS A 129 8.16 38.43 -1.63
C LYS A 129 8.86 39.40 -2.58
N LYS A 130 8.81 39.11 -3.88
CA LYS A 130 9.22 40.05 -4.91
C LYS A 130 8.17 41.15 -5.05
N TRP A 131 8.55 42.38 -4.71
CA TRP A 131 7.70 43.55 -4.87
C TRP A 131 7.78 44.09 -6.29
N LEU A 132 6.64 44.50 -6.82
CA LEU A 132 6.53 45.15 -8.12
C LEU A 132 5.96 46.56 -7.98
N SER A 133 6.33 47.44 -8.90
CA SER A 133 5.69 48.74 -9.04
C SER A 133 4.20 48.57 -9.32
N GLY A 134 3.37 49.26 -8.56
CA GLY A 134 1.90 49.14 -8.58
C GLY A 134 1.33 48.25 -7.47
N ASP A 135 2.17 47.46 -6.77
CA ASP A 135 1.70 46.61 -5.69
C ASP A 135 1.10 47.43 -4.55
N ARG A 136 -0.06 46.99 -4.06
CA ARG A 136 -0.73 47.62 -2.93
C ARG A 136 -0.19 47.05 -1.63
N PHE A 137 0.10 47.91 -0.66
CA PHE A 137 0.52 47.51 0.67
C PHE A 137 -0.30 48.20 1.75
N ARG A 138 -0.23 47.68 2.97
CA ARG A 138 -0.79 48.30 4.16
C ARG A 138 0.26 48.30 5.25
N MET A 139 0.47 49.46 5.88
CA MET A 139 1.44 49.66 6.94
C MET A 139 0.74 50.15 8.19
N TYR A 140 1.13 49.63 9.35
CA TYR A 140 0.63 50.08 10.64
C TYR A 140 1.60 51.11 11.21
N PHE A 141 1.09 52.28 11.59
CA PHE A 141 1.83 53.27 12.35
C PHE A 141 1.12 53.45 13.68
N GLY A 142 1.78 53.11 14.78
CA GLY A 142 1.18 53.16 16.09
C GLY A 142 2.17 53.03 17.22
N GLY A 143 1.84 53.67 18.35
CA GLY A 143 2.68 53.65 19.54
C GLY A 143 2.82 52.25 20.13
N ARG A 144 3.94 52.03 20.84
CA ARG A 144 4.29 50.83 21.61
C ARG A 144 3.05 50.14 22.18
N LEU A 145 2.99 48.81 22.12
CA LEU A 145 2.00 48.01 22.84
C LEU A 145 1.90 48.49 24.30
N GLY A 146 0.77 49.08 24.66
CA GLY A 146 0.52 49.68 25.98
C GLY A 146 0.39 51.21 26.00
N ALA A 147 0.71 51.91 24.91
CA ALA A 147 0.46 53.35 24.80
C ALA A 147 -1.05 53.60 24.58
N LYS A 148 -1.62 54.54 25.34
CA LYS A 148 -3.05 54.92 25.29
C LYS A 148 -3.49 55.54 23.95
N VAL A 149 -2.54 55.81 23.07
CA VAL A 149 -2.75 56.40 21.74
C VAL A 149 -2.70 55.26 20.72
N GLY A 150 -3.88 54.87 20.22
CA GLY A 150 -4.02 53.80 19.23
C GLY A 150 -3.26 54.09 17.94
N GLY A 151 -2.70 53.05 17.33
CA GLY A 151 -2.14 53.16 15.99
C GLY A 151 -3.18 53.15 14.90
N SER A 152 -2.77 53.60 13.72
CA SER A 152 -3.58 53.68 12.52
C SER A 152 -2.97 52.83 11.41
N TRP A 153 -3.84 52.20 10.61
CA TRP A 153 -3.44 51.48 9.42
C TRP A 153 -3.54 52.39 8.20
N TYR A 154 -2.48 52.44 7.41
CA TYR A 154 -2.39 53.22 6.18
C TYR A 154 -2.26 52.28 4.99
N LYS A 155 -2.91 52.60 3.88
CA LYS A 155 -2.81 51.87 2.61
C LYS A 155 -1.95 52.67 1.65
N GLY A 156 -1.07 52.01 0.92
CA GLY A 156 -0.19 52.62 -0.08
C GLY A 156 -0.04 51.76 -1.31
N THR A 157 0.65 52.30 -2.32
CA THR A 157 1.05 51.58 -3.54
C THR A 157 2.53 51.80 -3.78
N VAL A 158 3.24 50.74 -4.13
CA VAL A 158 4.66 50.80 -4.49
C VAL A 158 4.78 51.57 -5.81
N VAL A 159 5.58 52.64 -5.84
CA VAL A 159 5.74 53.46 -7.05
C VAL A 159 6.91 52.97 -7.91
N GLY A 160 7.98 52.50 -7.26
CA GLY A 160 9.18 51.99 -7.90
C GLY A 160 9.86 50.98 -6.98
N VAL A 161 10.46 49.96 -7.57
CA VAL A 161 11.38 49.04 -6.91
C VAL A 161 12.67 49.06 -7.72
N ASP A 162 13.77 49.41 -7.08
CA ASP A 162 15.08 49.32 -7.70
C ASP A 162 15.48 47.84 -7.72
N SER A 163 15.31 47.21 -8.88
CA SER A 163 15.86 45.89 -9.15
C SER A 163 17.31 46.07 -9.60
N GLU A 164 18.23 45.67 -8.74
CA GLU A 164 19.68 45.60 -9.05
C GLU A 164 19.98 44.52 -10.09
#